data_AF-A0A4R8SZK8-F1
#
_entry.id   AF-A0A4R8SZK8-F1
#
_cell.length_a   1.000
_cell.length_b   1.000
_cell.length_c   1.000
_cell.angle_alpha   90.00
_cell.angle_beta   90.00
_cell.angle_gamma   90.00
#
_symmetry.space_group_name_H-M   'P 1'
#
loop_
_entity.id
_entity.type
_entity.pdbx_description
1 polymer ?
#
loop_
_entity_poly.entity_id
_entity_poly.type
_entity_poly.pdbx_seq_one_letter_code
_entity_poly.pdbx_strand_id
1 'polypeptide(L)'
;MMWLLFIYRNCAELEKLARRSSSRWARFQKPYPGELARKAQAQLDVEDRYVAVNCNNADTFELRFFKSTLQNTEFYAALEFADASVRYTKAITSRDVLHSNAITWHHFKEWVGTRKYPHLLAAIS
;
A
#
# COMPACT_ATOMS: atom_id res chain seq x y z
N MET A 1 6.71 -7.31 6.69
CA MET A 1 6.93 -7.70 5.28
C MET A 1 5.64 -7.84 4.47
N MET A 2 4.62 -8.57 4.93
CA MET A 2 3.38 -8.84 4.16
C MET A 2 2.71 -7.58 3.60
N TRP A 3 2.62 -6.53 4.41
CA TRP A 3 2.05 -5.24 4.00
C TRP A 3 2.77 -4.61 2.81
N LEU A 4 4.11 -4.56 2.82
CA LEU A 4 4.89 -4.04 1.68
C LEU A 4 4.65 -4.87 0.42
N LEU A 5 4.57 -6.21 0.55
CA LEU A 5 4.28 -7.08 -0.60
C LEU A 5 2.90 -6.79 -1.20
N PHE A 6 1.89 -6.58 -0.35
CA PHE A 6 0.55 -6.16 -0.79
C PHE A 6 0.60 -4.83 -1.55
N ILE A 7 1.31 -3.82 -1.03
CA ILE A 7 1.44 -2.51 -1.67
C ILE A 7 2.04 -2.63 -3.06
N TYR A 8 3.21 -3.27 -3.18
CA TYR A 8 3.93 -3.35 -4.46
C TYR A 8 3.28 -4.30 -5.48
N ARG A 9 2.48 -5.27 -5.04
CA ARG A 9 1.74 -6.17 -5.95
C ARG A 9 0.51 -5.52 -6.58
N ASN A 10 -0.03 -4.49 -5.96
CA ASN A 10 -1.26 -3.82 -6.39
C ASN A 10 -1.00 -2.37 -6.88
N CYS A 11 0.21 -2.07 -7.36
CA CYS A 11 0.62 -0.72 -7.75
C CYS A 11 -0.36 -0.03 -8.71
N ALA A 12 -0.85 -0.72 -9.74
CA ALA A 12 -1.79 -0.14 -10.71
C ALA A 12 -3.09 0.36 -10.06
N GLU A 13 -3.62 -0.38 -9.09
CA GLU A 13 -4.84 0.00 -8.37
C GLU A 13 -4.55 1.12 -7.35
N LEU A 14 -3.35 1.11 -6.74
CA LEU A 14 -2.90 2.18 -5.86
C LEU A 14 -2.66 3.48 -6.59
N GLU A 15 -2.14 3.46 -7.81
CA GLU A 15 -1.99 4.66 -8.64
C GLU A 15 -3.34 5.28 -9.00
N LYS A 16 -4.37 4.45 -9.26
CA LYS A 16 -5.75 4.91 -9.46
C LYS A 16 -6.31 5.57 -8.20
N LEU A 17 -6.23 4.87 -7.06
CA LEU A 17 -6.69 5.40 -5.76
C LEU A 17 -5.95 6.69 -5.38
N ALA A 18 -4.66 6.75 -5.67
CA ALA A 18 -3.81 7.90 -5.41
C ALA A 18 -3.99 9.05 -6.41
N ARG A 19 -4.68 8.80 -7.53
CA ARG A 19 -4.94 9.72 -8.64
C ARG A 19 -3.65 10.30 -9.24
N ARG A 20 -2.56 9.55 -9.16
CA ARG A 20 -1.30 9.88 -9.81
C ARG A 20 -0.45 8.63 -10.06
N SER A 21 0.29 8.69 -11.14
CA SER A 21 1.42 7.83 -11.45
C SER A 21 2.61 8.71 -11.79
N SER A 22 3.83 8.19 -11.61
CA SER A 22 5.05 8.97 -11.87
C SER A 22 6.24 8.04 -12.04
N SER A 23 7.06 8.31 -13.06
CA SER A 23 8.30 7.58 -13.34
C SER A 23 9.47 8.02 -12.45
N ARG A 24 9.35 9.17 -11.78
CA ARG A 24 10.41 9.78 -10.97
C ARG A 24 10.00 9.89 -9.51
N TRP A 25 8.99 10.69 -9.21
CA TRP A 25 8.54 11.02 -7.84
C TRP A 25 7.55 10.01 -7.29
N ALA A 26 7.74 9.57 -6.04
CA ALA A 26 6.87 8.62 -5.36
C ALA A 26 6.53 7.39 -6.21
N ARG A 27 7.51 6.90 -6.98
CA ARG A 27 7.30 5.88 -8.01
C ARG A 27 7.13 4.50 -7.39
N PHE A 28 6.25 3.70 -7.97
CA PHE A 28 6.23 2.26 -7.75
C PHE A 28 7.32 1.62 -8.61
N GLN A 29 8.47 1.37 -8.02
CA GLN A 29 9.52 0.57 -8.67
C GLN A 29 9.32 -0.90 -8.29
N LYS A 30 9.41 -1.79 -9.27
CA LYS A 30 9.38 -3.24 -9.00
C LYS A 30 10.56 -3.59 -8.08
N PRO A 31 10.31 -4.17 -6.89
CA PRO A 31 11.38 -4.49 -5.98
C PRO A 31 12.22 -5.65 -6.52
N TYR A 32 13.53 -5.62 -6.28
CA TYR A 32 14.42 -6.76 -6.57
C TYR A 32 14.22 -7.87 -5.51
N PRO A 33 14.60 -9.13 -5.81
CA PRO A 33 14.44 -10.23 -4.87
C PRO A 33 15.09 -9.93 -3.50
N GLY A 34 14.33 -10.10 -2.42
CA GLY A 34 14.79 -9.84 -1.05
C GLY A 34 14.71 -8.37 -0.61
N GLU A 35 14.49 -7.40 -1.51
CA GLU A 35 14.44 -5.97 -1.17
C GLU A 35 13.38 -5.66 -0.11
N LEU A 36 12.16 -6.16 -0.29
CA LEU A 36 11.06 -5.89 0.65
C LEU A 36 11.31 -6.47 2.05
N ALA A 37 12.04 -7.58 2.16
CA ALA A 37 12.42 -8.16 3.43
C ALA A 37 13.44 -7.27 4.16
N ARG A 38 14.43 -6.76 3.42
CA ARG A 38 15.45 -5.83 3.94
C ARG A 38 14.83 -4.50 4.35
N LYS A 39 13.93 -3.92 3.55
CA LYS A 39 13.16 -2.71 3.91
C LYS A 39 12.35 -2.92 5.18
N ALA A 40 11.69 -4.07 5.32
CA ALA A 40 10.90 -4.38 6.50
C ALA A 40 11.75 -4.52 7.79
N GLN A 41 13.06 -4.73 7.67
CA GLN A 41 14.00 -4.87 8.79
C GLN A 41 14.85 -3.61 9.01
N ALA A 42 14.58 -2.51 8.28
CA ALA A 42 15.38 -1.29 8.32
C ALA A 42 16.88 -1.50 8.05
N GLN A 43 17.25 -2.51 7.26
CA GLN A 43 18.65 -2.88 6.95
C GLN A 43 19.19 -2.26 5.65
N LEU A 44 18.63 -1.13 5.22
CA LEU A 44 19.05 -0.43 4.00
C LEU A 44 19.46 1.00 4.35
N ASP A 45 20.74 1.30 4.21
CA ASP A 45 21.32 2.56 4.68
C ASP A 45 21.01 3.77 3.79
N VAL A 46 20.61 3.61 2.52
CA VAL A 46 20.30 4.75 1.65
C VAL A 46 19.31 4.33 0.57
N GLU A 47 18.02 4.53 0.79
CA GLU A 47 17.04 4.43 -0.28
C GLU A 47 16.84 5.77 -1.02
N ASP A 48 16.58 5.67 -2.33
CA ASP A 48 16.16 6.76 -3.19
C ASP A 48 14.98 7.51 -2.55
N ARG A 49 15.11 8.84 -2.41
CA ARG A 49 14.09 9.70 -1.78
C ARG A 49 12.74 9.63 -2.48
N TYR A 50 12.71 9.13 -3.73
CA TYR A 50 11.56 9.19 -4.62
C TYR A 50 10.74 7.89 -4.71
N VAL A 51 10.86 7.01 -3.72
CA VAL A 51 10.04 5.80 -3.61
C VAL A 51 8.60 6.07 -3.19
N ALA A 52 7.67 5.21 -3.63
CA ALA A 52 6.26 5.23 -3.24
C ALA A 52 6.06 5.03 -1.73
N VAL A 53 6.87 4.19 -1.08
CA VAL A 53 6.82 3.95 0.37
C VAL A 53 8.20 4.24 0.95
N ASN A 54 8.30 5.27 1.79
CA ASN A 54 9.53 5.55 2.51
C ASN A 54 9.60 4.66 3.77
N CYS A 55 10.62 3.82 3.84
CA CYS A 55 10.87 2.88 4.93
C CYS A 55 12.02 3.30 5.86
N ASN A 56 12.55 4.52 5.69
CA ASN A 56 13.76 4.98 6.39
C ASN A 56 13.47 5.64 7.75
N ASN A 57 12.20 5.80 8.13
CA ASN A 57 11.87 6.32 9.45
C ASN A 57 11.99 5.20 10.49
N ALA A 58 12.40 5.53 11.71
CA ALA A 58 12.65 4.54 12.76
C ALA A 58 11.41 3.68 13.11
N ASP A 59 10.25 4.33 13.28
CA ASP A 59 9.04 3.68 13.81
C ASP A 59 7.87 3.64 12.83
N THR A 60 8.01 4.22 11.63
CA THR A 60 6.88 4.40 10.71
C THR A 60 7.24 4.13 9.26
N PHE A 61 6.24 3.75 8.47
CA PHE A 61 6.31 3.77 7.02
C PHE A 61 5.46 4.91 6.48
N GLU A 62 6.01 5.66 5.54
CA GLU A 62 5.35 6.83 4.95
C GLU A 62 4.86 6.50 3.54
N LEU A 63 3.54 6.56 3.34
CA LEU A 63 2.91 6.42 2.03
C LEU A 63 3.05 7.73 1.27
N ARG A 64 3.98 7.77 0.32
CA ARG A 64 4.28 8.98 -0.42
C ARG A 64 3.44 9.14 -1.65
N PHE A 65 2.85 8.09 -2.22
CA PHE A 65 2.29 8.10 -3.58
C PHE A 65 0.92 8.79 -3.73
N PHE A 66 0.28 9.30 -2.68
CA PHE A 66 -0.99 10.04 -2.82
C PHE A 66 -0.80 11.42 -3.45
N LYS A 67 -1.70 11.81 -4.37
CA LYS A 67 -1.82 13.18 -4.86
C LYS A 67 -2.45 14.07 -3.77
N SER A 68 -1.88 15.26 -3.55
CA SER A 68 -2.48 16.27 -2.67
C SER A 68 -3.92 16.59 -3.08
N THR A 69 -4.77 16.88 -2.11
CA THR A 69 -6.18 17.18 -2.35
C THR A 69 -6.78 18.07 -1.25
N LEU A 70 -7.81 18.82 -1.63
CA LEU A 70 -8.71 19.55 -0.72
C LEU A 70 -10.11 18.90 -0.69
N GLN A 71 -10.35 17.85 -1.48
CA GLN A 71 -11.62 17.12 -1.46
C GLN A 71 -11.64 16.18 -0.26
N ASN A 72 -12.57 16.42 0.66
CA ASN A 72 -12.69 15.63 1.90
C ASN A 72 -12.81 14.12 1.63
N THR A 73 -13.57 13.74 0.60
CA THR A 73 -13.77 12.33 0.24
C THR A 73 -12.47 11.64 -0.15
N GLU A 74 -11.64 12.28 -0.98
CA GLU A 74 -10.34 11.75 -1.40
C GLU A 74 -9.34 11.71 -0.23
N PHE A 75 -9.37 12.73 0.63
CA PHE A 75 -8.55 12.78 1.83
C PHE A 75 -8.87 11.64 2.80
N TYR A 76 -10.15 11.44 3.13
CA TYR A 76 -10.57 10.35 4.00
C TYR A 76 -10.34 8.98 3.36
N ALA A 77 -10.54 8.83 2.05
CA ALA A 77 -10.22 7.58 1.36
C ALA A 77 -8.73 7.20 1.50
N ALA A 78 -7.81 8.17 1.43
CA ALA A 78 -6.39 7.92 1.64
C ALA A 78 -6.06 7.49 3.08
N LEU A 79 -6.68 8.12 4.09
CA LEU A 79 -6.52 7.74 5.49
C LEU A 79 -7.11 6.36 5.78
N GLU A 80 -8.32 6.11 5.29
CA GLU A 80 -9.00 4.82 5.41
C GLU A 80 -8.19 3.72 4.73
N PHE A 81 -7.59 3.98 3.57
CA PHE A 81 -6.68 3.03 2.92
C PHE A 81 -5.46 2.69 3.79
N ALA A 82 -4.83 3.69 4.41
CA ALA A 82 -3.66 3.47 5.26
C ALA A 82 -3.98 2.51 6.41
N ASP A 83 -5.10 2.72 7.12
CA ASP A 83 -5.54 1.82 8.19
C ASP A 83 -6.00 0.45 7.65
N ALA A 84 -6.84 0.43 6.61
CA ALA A 84 -7.41 -0.78 6.03
C ALA A 84 -6.33 -1.73 5.51
N SER A 85 -5.34 -1.21 4.78
CA SER A 85 -4.26 -2.03 4.19
C SER A 85 -3.42 -2.73 5.26
N VAL A 86 -3.13 -2.05 6.38
CA VAL A 86 -2.39 -2.63 7.50
C VAL A 86 -3.24 -3.69 8.21
N ARG A 87 -4.51 -3.39 8.53
CA ARG A 87 -5.39 -4.35 9.20
C ARG A 87 -5.65 -5.60 8.37
N TYR A 88 -5.88 -5.41 7.07
CA TYR A 88 -6.07 -6.49 6.12
C TYR A 88 -4.86 -7.44 6.13
N THR A 89 -3.67 -6.89 5.93
CA THR A 89 -2.45 -7.69 5.76
C THR A 89 -1.91 -8.25 7.07
N LYS A 90 -2.28 -7.68 8.22
CA LYS A 90 -1.95 -8.23 9.55
C LYS A 90 -2.56 -9.62 9.79
N ALA A 91 -3.72 -9.90 9.19
CA ALA A 91 -4.41 -11.18 9.32
C ALA A 91 -3.98 -12.23 8.28
N ILE A 92 -3.16 -11.85 7.29
CA ILE A 92 -2.78 -12.72 6.17
C ILE A 92 -1.49 -13.47 6.50
N THR A 93 -1.53 -14.80 6.35
CA THR A 93 -0.36 -15.67 6.47
C THR A 93 0.27 -15.96 5.11
N SER A 94 1.51 -16.46 5.11
CA SER A 94 2.16 -16.94 3.89
C SER A 94 1.39 -18.07 3.21
N ARG A 95 0.67 -18.91 3.98
CA ARG A 95 -0.17 -19.99 3.43
C ARG A 95 -1.33 -19.40 2.63
N ASP A 96 -2.00 -18.37 3.13
CA ASP A 96 -3.13 -17.72 2.43
C ASP A 96 -2.68 -17.09 1.11
N VAL A 97 -1.44 -16.55 1.07
CA VAL A 97 -0.85 -16.01 -0.16
C VAL A 97 -0.59 -17.12 -1.18
N LEU A 98 -0.06 -18.26 -0.76
CA LEU A 98 0.31 -19.37 -1.66
C LEU A 98 -0.92 -20.13 -2.19
N HIS A 99 -1.94 -20.34 -1.36
CA HIS A 99 -3.08 -21.20 -1.72
C HIS A 99 -4.30 -20.42 -2.23
N SER A 100 -4.52 -19.19 -1.75
CA SER A 100 -5.72 -18.41 -2.05
C SER A 100 -5.42 -17.09 -2.73
N ASN A 101 -4.15 -16.79 -2.98
CA ASN A 101 -3.72 -15.53 -3.57
C ASN A 101 -4.25 -14.29 -2.79
N ALA A 102 -4.29 -14.41 -1.46
CA ALA A 102 -5.01 -13.49 -0.57
C ALA A 102 -4.54 -12.03 -0.60
N ILE A 103 -3.45 -11.67 -1.27
CA ILE A 103 -2.96 -10.28 -1.35
C ILE A 103 -3.35 -9.57 -2.66
N THR A 104 -4.33 -10.09 -3.39
CA THR A 104 -4.86 -9.38 -4.57
C THR A 104 -5.76 -8.22 -4.16
N TRP A 105 -5.88 -7.24 -5.06
CA TRP A 105 -6.81 -6.13 -4.89
C TRP A 105 -8.26 -6.59 -4.71
N HIS A 106 -8.68 -7.62 -5.45
CA HIS A 106 -10.03 -8.20 -5.35
C HIS A 106 -10.38 -8.61 -3.92
N HIS A 107 -9.55 -9.46 -3.29
CA HIS A 107 -9.79 -9.90 -1.91
C HIS A 107 -9.76 -8.73 -0.92
N PHE A 108 -8.89 -7.73 -1.17
CA PHE A 108 -8.89 -6.50 -0.37
C PHE A 108 -10.20 -5.72 -0.51
N LYS A 109 -10.76 -5.57 -1.72
CA LYS A 109 -12.06 -4.90 -1.94
C LYS A 109 -13.20 -5.62 -1.23
N GLU A 110 -13.29 -6.94 -1.38
CA GLU A 110 -14.28 -7.77 -0.68
C GLU A 110 -14.13 -7.62 0.84
N TRP A 111 -12.89 -7.61 1.33
CA TRP A 111 -12.61 -7.39 2.73
C TRP A 111 -13.10 -6.01 3.16
N VAL A 112 -12.74 -4.93 2.46
CA VAL A 112 -13.18 -3.55 2.77
C VAL A 112 -14.70 -3.44 2.78
N GLY A 113 -15.40 -4.10 1.86
CA GLY A 113 -16.87 -4.05 1.73
C GLY A 113 -17.66 -4.56 2.95
N THR A 114 -17.00 -5.28 3.88
CA THR A 114 -17.62 -5.77 5.12
C THR A 114 -17.16 -4.99 6.36
N ARG A 115 -16.48 -3.84 6.17
CA ARG A 115 -15.95 -2.97 7.24
C ARG A 115 -16.43 -1.54 7.07
N LYS A 116 -16.20 -0.70 8.08
CA LYS A 116 -16.60 0.72 8.11
C LYS A 116 -15.52 1.62 7.48
N TYR A 117 -15.34 1.51 6.17
CA TYR A 117 -14.47 2.40 5.38
C TYR A 117 -15.26 3.01 4.21
N PRO A 118 -16.20 3.92 4.49
CA PRO A 118 -17.14 4.41 3.47
C PRO A 118 -16.47 5.18 2.32
N HIS A 119 -15.44 5.97 2.60
CA HIS A 119 -14.77 6.79 1.58
C HIS A 119 -13.85 5.95 0.71
N LEU A 120 -13.12 5.03 1.33
CA LEU A 120 -12.29 4.05 0.64
C LEU A 120 -13.15 3.15 -0.23
N LEU A 121 -14.25 2.60 0.32
CA LEU A 121 -15.15 1.74 -0.43
C LEU A 121 -15.68 2.48 -1.66
N ALA A 122 -16.13 3.72 -1.52
CA ALA A 122 -16.56 4.54 -2.65
C ALA A 122 -15.45 4.78 -3.68
N ALA A 123 -14.20 4.92 -3.25
CA ALA A 123 -13.05 5.18 -4.12
C ALA A 123 -12.51 3.94 -4.87
N ILE A 124 -12.80 2.73 -4.36
CA ILE A 124 -12.28 1.47 -4.93
C ILE A 124 -13.36 0.57 -5.55
N SER A 125 -14.63 0.89 -5.33
CA SER A 125 -15.79 0.14 -5.87
C SER A 125 -15.68 -0.03 -7.37
#